data_AF-A0A410RUI1-F1
#
_entry.id   AF-A0A410RUI1-F1
#
_cell.length_a   1.000
_cell.length_b   1.000
_cell.length_c   1.000
_cell.angle_alpha   90.00
_cell.angle_beta   90.00
_cell.angle_gamma   90.00
#
_symmetry.space_group_name_H-M   'P 1'
#
loop_
_entity.id
_entity.type
_entity.pdbx_description
1 polymer ?
#
loop_
_entity_poly.entity_id
_entity_poly.type
_entity_poly.pdbx_seq_one_letter_code
_entity_poly.pdbx_strand_id
1 'polypeptide(L)'
;MLFSTLVWGPSVAEDSWDQEATQVVEALNLLTVLAAPRLYARWCTQAPAEELRTVLQSRMAALSTFCEKAWGSADAERFRSAAPKVRALAESIASAPTGHLMEPGWNAQARECLEALGVQAPPGGWETFEGLPPSGD
;
A
#
# COMPACT_ATOMS: atom_id res chain seq x y z
N MET A 1 1.71 -43.22 33.40
CA MET A 1 2.34 -41.94 33.75
C MET A 1 2.60 -41.17 32.47
N LEU A 2 1.96 -40.01 32.39
CA LEU A 2 2.13 -38.82 31.53
C LEU A 2 2.84 -38.94 30.16
N PHE A 3 2.03 -38.72 29.12
CA PHE A 3 2.45 -38.19 27.82
C PHE A 3 2.98 -36.76 27.98
N SER A 4 4.10 -36.45 27.33
CA SER A 4 4.52 -35.07 27.05
C SER A 4 5.07 -35.00 25.64
N THR A 5 4.15 -34.80 24.70
CA THR A 5 4.45 -34.28 23.38
C THR A 5 4.58 -32.76 23.51
N LEU A 6 5.81 -32.27 23.49
CA LEU A 6 6.14 -30.87 23.23
C LEU A 6 5.64 -30.52 21.81
N VAL A 7 4.50 -29.84 21.73
CA VAL A 7 4.10 -29.13 20.52
C VAL A 7 4.94 -27.84 20.50
N TRP A 8 5.89 -27.80 19.57
CA TRP A 8 6.56 -26.57 19.18
C TRP A 8 5.56 -25.82 18.29
N GLY A 9 4.78 -24.93 18.88
CA GLY A 9 3.96 -23.98 18.12
C GLY A 9 4.86 -22.84 17.62
N PRO A 10 4.66 -22.31 16.41
CA PRO A 10 5.29 -21.05 16.01
C PRO A 10 4.99 -19.98 17.07
N SER A 11 5.98 -19.15 17.38
CA SER A 11 5.82 -18.14 18.42
C SER A 11 4.78 -17.13 17.93
N VAL A 12 3.78 -16.78 18.74
CA VAL A 12 2.75 -15.75 18.45
C VAL A 12 3.37 -14.44 17.93
N ALA A 13 4.63 -14.16 18.29
CA ALA A 13 5.38 -13.05 17.73
C ALA A 13 5.67 -13.22 16.23
N GLU A 14 6.15 -14.38 15.78
CA GLU A 14 6.47 -14.67 14.37
C GLU A 14 5.25 -14.49 13.46
N ASP A 15 4.08 -15.00 13.89
CA ASP A 15 2.83 -14.82 13.17
C ASP A 15 2.42 -13.34 13.04
N SER A 16 2.71 -12.53 14.05
CA SER A 16 2.43 -11.08 14.04
C SER A 16 3.33 -10.31 13.07
N TRP A 17 4.60 -10.69 12.95
CA TRP A 17 5.54 -10.06 12.01
C TRP A 17 5.20 -10.41 10.56
N ASP A 18 4.90 -11.68 10.29
CA ASP A 18 4.53 -12.14 8.95
C ASP A 18 3.21 -11.50 8.47
N GLN A 19 2.26 -11.31 9.40
CA GLN A 19 1.02 -10.60 9.11
C GLN A 19 1.26 -9.12 8.78
N GLU A 20 2.09 -8.41 9.55
CA GLU A 20 2.43 -7.01 9.28
C GLU A 20 3.17 -6.87 7.95
N ALA A 21 4.14 -7.74 7.67
CA ALA A 21 4.86 -7.76 6.39
C ALA A 21 3.90 -7.98 5.21
N THR A 22 2.95 -8.90 5.34
CA THR A 22 1.92 -9.15 4.33
C THR A 22 1.07 -7.90 4.07
N GLN A 23 0.60 -7.23 5.13
CA GLN A 23 -0.19 -6.01 5.00
C GLN A 23 0.57 -4.87 4.33
N VAL A 24 1.87 -4.72 4.62
CA VAL A 24 2.73 -3.71 4.00
C VAL A 24 2.92 -4.01 2.52
N VAL A 25 3.17 -5.27 2.13
CA VAL A 25 3.28 -5.66 0.73
C VAL A 25 1.98 -5.42 -0.03
N GLU A 26 0.84 -5.80 0.56
CA GLU A 26 -0.48 -5.53 -0.02
C GLU A 26 -0.72 -4.03 -0.18
N ALA A 27 -0.31 -3.21 0.80
CA ALA A 27 -0.41 -1.76 0.71
C ALA A 27 0.45 -1.17 -0.40
N LEU A 28 1.69 -1.63 -0.55
CA LEU A 28 2.59 -1.19 -1.64
C LEU A 28 2.05 -1.58 -3.02
N ASN A 29 1.47 -2.78 -3.14
CA ASN A 29 0.80 -3.21 -4.36
C ASN A 29 -0.41 -2.33 -4.68
N LEU A 30 -1.25 -2.02 -3.69
CA LEU A 30 -2.38 -1.12 -3.90
C LEU A 30 -1.95 0.31 -4.24
N LEU A 31 -0.87 0.82 -3.64
CA LEU A 31 -0.26 2.10 -4.02
C LEU A 31 0.19 2.10 -5.48
N THR A 32 0.78 1.01 -5.95
CA THR A 32 1.20 0.85 -7.35
C THR A 32 -0.01 0.82 -8.29
N VAL A 33 -1.09 0.14 -7.90
CA VAL A 33 -2.36 0.15 -8.65
C VAL A 33 -2.94 1.55 -8.69
N LEU A 34 -2.98 2.25 -7.55
CA LEU A 34 -3.49 3.63 -7.43
C LEU A 34 -2.67 4.63 -8.26
N ALA A 35 -1.35 4.44 -8.34
CA ALA A 35 -0.47 5.26 -9.18
C ALA A 35 -0.73 5.12 -10.69
N ALA A 36 -1.46 4.08 -11.11
CA ALA A 36 -1.79 3.74 -12.49
C ALA A 36 -3.30 3.88 -12.74
N PRO A 37 -3.78 5.06 -13.22
CA PRO A 37 -5.21 5.39 -13.30
C PRO A 37 -6.11 4.32 -13.94
N ARG A 38 -5.65 3.65 -15.01
CA ARG A 38 -6.39 2.62 -15.75
C ARG A 38 -6.40 1.29 -15.01
N LEU A 39 -5.30 0.92 -14.36
CA LEU A 39 -5.26 -0.25 -13.49
C LEU A 39 -6.17 -0.04 -12.28
N TYR A 40 -6.12 1.16 -11.68
CA TYR A 40 -7.02 1.52 -10.60
C TYR A 40 -8.49 1.50 -11.04
N ALA A 41 -8.80 2.01 -12.22
CA ALA A 41 -10.15 1.92 -12.78
C ALA A 41 -10.64 0.49 -12.94
N ARG A 42 -9.78 -0.43 -13.40
CA ARG A 42 -10.10 -1.85 -13.49
C ARG A 42 -10.26 -2.49 -12.10
N TRP A 43 -9.41 -2.12 -11.15
CA TRP A 43 -9.51 -2.61 -9.78
C TRP A 43 -10.84 -2.19 -9.12
N CYS A 44 -11.30 -0.97 -9.38
CA CYS A 44 -12.59 -0.44 -8.91
C CYS A 44 -13.81 -1.24 -9.39
N THR A 45 -13.67 -2.13 -10.39
CA THR A 45 -14.77 -2.99 -10.88
C THR A 45 -14.73 -4.40 -10.29
N GLN A 46 -13.77 -4.76 -9.44
CA GLN A 46 -13.57 -6.13 -8.99
C GLN A 46 -14.51 -6.54 -7.83
N ALA A 47 -15.01 -5.57 -7.06
CA ALA A 47 -15.90 -5.80 -5.92
C ALA A 47 -16.74 -4.54 -5.65
N PRO A 48 -17.75 -4.60 -4.75
CA PRO A 48 -18.51 -3.43 -4.34
C PRO A 48 -17.62 -2.30 -3.81
N ALA A 49 -18.01 -1.05 -4.10
CA ALA A 49 -17.18 0.11 -3.79
C ALA A 49 -16.85 0.26 -2.29
N GLU A 50 -17.78 -0.12 -1.41
CA GLU A 50 -17.60 -0.10 0.04
C GLU A 50 -16.55 -1.10 0.53
N GLU A 51 -16.53 -2.30 -0.06
CA GLU A 51 -15.54 -3.33 0.27
C GLU A 51 -14.14 -2.89 -0.18
N LEU A 52 -14.03 -2.41 -1.43
CA LEU A 52 -12.78 -1.90 -1.99
C LEU A 52 -12.26 -0.71 -1.19
N ARG A 53 -13.15 0.20 -0.78
CA ARG A 53 -12.78 1.33 0.09
C ARG A 53 -12.23 0.85 1.43
N THR A 54 -12.88 -0.13 2.06
CA THR A 54 -12.44 -0.69 3.34
C THR A 54 -11.05 -1.30 3.21
N VAL A 55 -10.79 -2.04 2.13
CA VAL A 55 -9.47 -2.59 1.81
C VAL A 55 -8.45 -1.47 1.65
N LEU A 56 -8.74 -0.46 0.82
CA LEU A 56 -7.83 0.65 0.55
C LEU A 56 -7.49 1.44 1.83
N GLN A 57 -8.49 1.78 2.64
CA GLN A 57 -8.31 2.47 3.92
C GLN A 57 -7.46 1.65 4.89
N SER A 58 -7.80 0.37 5.06
CA SER A 58 -7.08 -0.54 5.96
C SER A 58 -5.61 -0.63 5.59
N ARG A 59 -5.30 -0.77 4.29
CA ARG A 59 -3.93 -0.93 3.81
C ARG A 59 -3.11 0.36 3.87
N MET A 60 -3.70 1.50 3.53
CA MET A 60 -3.00 2.79 3.69
C MET A 60 -2.74 3.14 5.16
N ALA A 61 -3.66 2.81 6.07
CA ALA A 61 -3.47 2.98 7.51
C ALA A 61 -2.35 2.08 8.06
N ALA A 62 -2.33 0.81 7.63
CA ALA A 62 -1.27 -0.13 8.00
C ALA A 62 0.10 0.37 7.52
N LEU A 63 0.20 0.83 6.27
CA LEU A 63 1.44 1.37 5.74
C LEU A 63 1.89 2.66 6.45
N SER A 64 0.97 3.57 6.77
CA SER A 64 1.29 4.77 7.54
C SER A 64 1.89 4.39 8.90
N THR A 65 1.24 3.45 9.59
CA THR A 65 1.69 2.95 10.90
C THR A 65 3.08 2.31 10.81
N PHE A 66 3.30 1.49 9.77
CA PHE A 66 4.61 0.87 9.53
C PHE A 66 5.69 1.92 9.29
N CYS A 67 5.43 2.92 8.44
CA CYS A 67 6.39 3.98 8.13
C CYS A 67 6.82 4.78 9.36
N GLU A 68 5.90 5.02 10.30
CA GLU A 68 6.19 5.69 11.57
C GLU A 68 7.04 4.84 12.53
N LYS A 69 6.81 3.52 12.51
CA LYS A 69 7.49 2.53 13.36
C LYS A 69 8.73 1.92 12.71
N ALA A 70 9.12 2.33 11.50
CA ALA A 70 10.29 1.82 10.80
C ALA A 70 11.60 2.24 11.52
N TRP A 71 12.21 1.31 12.26
CA TRP A 71 13.42 1.52 13.06
C TRP A 71 14.36 0.33 12.83
N GLY A 72 15.68 0.54 12.95
CA GLY A 72 16.66 -0.55 12.96
C GLY A 72 17.06 -1.14 11.60
N SER A 73 16.63 -0.55 10.47
CA SER A 73 17.06 -0.94 9.12
C SER A 73 17.74 0.21 8.38
N ALA A 74 18.51 -0.10 7.33
CA ALA A 74 19.15 0.91 6.48
C ALA A 74 18.12 1.82 5.77
N ASP A 75 16.92 1.30 5.51
CA ASP A 75 15.82 2.03 4.88
C ASP A 75 14.90 2.73 5.88
N ALA A 76 15.10 2.56 7.20
CA ALA A 76 14.23 3.11 8.24
C ALA A 76 14.04 4.63 8.12
N GLU A 77 15.11 5.37 7.81
CA GLU A 77 15.02 6.82 7.60
C GLU A 77 14.14 7.19 6.40
N ARG A 78 14.20 6.40 5.32
CA ARG A 78 13.38 6.60 4.12
C ARG A 78 11.90 6.41 4.45
N PHE A 79 11.56 5.31 5.13
CA PHE A 79 10.19 5.05 5.55
C PHE A 79 9.65 6.14 6.48
N ARG A 80 10.43 6.58 7.47
CA ARG A 80 10.01 7.69 8.36
C ARG A 80 9.83 9.00 7.61
N SER A 81 10.71 9.30 6.66
CA SER A 81 10.58 10.48 5.81
C SER A 81 9.36 10.43 4.89
N ALA A 82 8.95 9.23 4.46
CA ALA A 82 7.75 9.01 3.66
C ALA A 82 6.44 9.04 4.48
N ALA A 83 6.50 8.77 5.79
CA ALA A 83 5.34 8.65 6.66
C ALA A 83 4.33 9.82 6.55
N PRO A 84 4.74 11.11 6.50
CA PRO A 84 3.79 12.22 6.35
C PRO A 84 2.99 12.16 5.05
N LYS A 85 3.61 11.75 3.94
CA LYS A 85 2.94 11.64 2.64
C LYS A 85 1.95 10.47 2.64
N VAL A 86 2.37 9.32 3.15
CA VAL A 86 1.50 8.14 3.28
C VAL A 86 0.31 8.44 4.17
N ARG A 87 0.52 9.14 5.29
CA ARG A 87 -0.56 9.57 6.19
C ARG A 87 -1.54 10.50 5.49
N ALA A 88 -1.05 11.51 4.77
CA ALA A 88 -1.90 12.44 4.04
C ALA A 88 -2.77 11.73 2.99
N LEU A 89 -2.22 10.73 2.29
CA LEU A 89 -2.98 9.88 1.36
C LEU A 89 -4.03 9.04 2.10
N ALA A 90 -3.66 8.41 3.22
CA ALA A 90 -4.58 7.63 4.03
C ALA A 90 -5.76 8.48 4.55
N GLU A 91 -5.48 9.70 5.02
CA GLU A 91 -6.49 10.68 5.47
C GLU A 91 -7.38 11.14 4.32
N SER A 92 -6.80 11.42 3.14
CA SER A 92 -7.55 11.75 1.92
C SER A 92 -8.56 10.66 1.56
N ILE A 93 -8.14 9.40 1.57
CA ILE A 93 -9.01 8.23 1.32
C ILE A 93 -10.05 8.05 2.44
N ALA A 94 -9.68 8.29 3.70
CA ALA A 94 -10.61 8.22 4.82
C ALA A 94 -11.74 9.26 4.71
N SER A 95 -11.41 10.46 4.22
CA SER A 95 -12.31 11.62 4.16
C SER A 95 -13.24 11.69 2.95
N ALA A 96 -12.96 10.94 1.87
CA ALA A 96 -13.79 10.97 0.66
C ALA A 96 -15.24 10.50 0.91
N PRO A 97 -16.24 10.87 0.11
CA PRO A 97 -17.60 10.39 0.26
C PRO A 97 -17.73 8.86 0.11
N THR A 98 -18.57 8.23 0.93
CA THR A 98 -18.85 6.79 0.84
C THR A 98 -19.40 6.45 -0.55
N GLY A 99 -18.87 5.41 -1.19
CA GLY A 99 -19.23 5.01 -2.56
C GLY A 99 -18.42 5.67 -3.67
N HIS A 100 -17.59 6.68 -3.36
CA HIS A 100 -16.65 7.27 -4.30
C HIS A 100 -15.26 6.65 -4.13
N LEU A 101 -14.79 5.99 -5.19
CA LEU A 101 -13.43 5.46 -5.29
C LEU A 101 -12.55 6.27 -6.25
N MET A 102 -13.09 7.25 -6.95
CA MET A 102 -12.35 8.00 -7.96
C MET A 102 -12.29 9.47 -7.60
N GLU A 103 -11.47 9.79 -6.62
CA GLU A 103 -11.16 11.17 -6.28
C GLU A 103 -9.99 11.68 -7.15
N PRO A 104 -10.09 12.89 -7.72
CA PRO A 104 -8.99 13.51 -8.43
C PRO A 104 -7.81 13.73 -7.48
N GLY A 105 -6.61 13.33 -7.91
CA GLY A 105 -5.36 13.57 -7.18
C GLY A 105 -4.79 12.36 -6.43
N TRP A 106 -5.58 11.33 -6.11
CA TRP A 106 -5.07 10.13 -5.44
C TRP A 106 -3.95 9.45 -6.24
N ASN A 107 -4.05 9.42 -7.56
CA ASN A 107 -3.02 8.82 -8.41
C ASN A 107 -1.68 9.58 -8.31
N ALA A 108 -1.72 10.91 -8.23
CA ALA A 108 -0.51 11.72 -8.07
C ALA A 108 0.08 11.55 -6.66
N GLN A 109 -0.76 11.60 -5.62
CA GLN A 109 -0.36 11.35 -4.23
C GLN A 109 0.25 9.95 -4.05
N ALA A 110 -0.31 8.94 -4.73
CA ALA A 110 0.22 7.58 -4.73
C ALA A 110 1.62 7.52 -5.34
N ARG A 111 1.85 8.19 -6.47
CA ARG A 111 3.19 8.30 -7.10
C ARG A 111 4.19 9.00 -6.16
N GLU A 112 3.79 10.08 -5.50
CA GLU A 112 4.64 10.79 -4.54
C GLU A 112 4.98 9.93 -3.30
N CYS A 113 4.04 9.10 -2.85
CA CYS A 113 4.27 8.14 -1.77
C CYS A 113 5.27 7.06 -2.20
N LEU A 114 5.07 6.47 -3.39
CA LEU A 114 5.98 5.46 -3.95
C LEU A 114 7.40 6.01 -4.11
N GLU A 115 7.54 7.21 -4.67
CA GLU A 115 8.84 7.88 -4.80
C GLU A 115 9.51 8.10 -3.43
N ALA A 116 8.77 8.59 -2.43
CA ALA A 116 9.30 8.78 -1.08
C ALA A 116 9.70 7.47 -0.40
N LEU A 117 9.01 6.37 -0.71
CA LEU A 117 9.35 5.02 -0.26
C LEU A 117 10.52 4.41 -1.06
N GLY A 118 11.02 5.11 -2.08
CA GLY A 118 12.15 4.67 -2.92
C GLY A 118 11.72 3.77 -4.08
N VAL A 119 10.42 3.64 -4.34
CA VAL A 119 9.89 2.95 -5.50
C VAL A 119 9.87 3.93 -6.67
N GLN A 120 10.79 3.74 -7.61
CA GLN A 120 10.87 4.56 -8.82
C GLN A 120 9.73 4.23 -9.78
N ALA A 121 9.43 5.19 -10.66
CA ALA A 121 8.52 4.95 -11.77
C ALA A 121 9.02 3.77 -12.62
N PRO A 122 8.12 2.95 -13.17
CA PRO A 122 8.49 1.87 -14.07
C PRO A 122 9.29 2.38 -15.28
N PRO A 123 10.17 1.55 -15.89
CA PRO A 123 10.86 1.91 -17.13
C PRO A 123 9.85 2.31 -18.22
N GLY A 124 10.07 3.48 -18.84
CA GLY A 124 9.13 4.04 -19.82
C GLY A 124 7.92 4.78 -19.21
N GLY A 125 7.87 4.94 -17.88
CA GLY A 125 6.83 5.69 -17.19
C GLY A 125 5.60 4.87 -16.82
N TRP A 126 4.70 5.49 -16.07
CA TRP A 126 3.45 4.87 -15.60
C TRP A 126 2.52 4.52 -16.76
N GLU A 127 2.54 5.32 -17.82
CA GLU A 127 1.73 5.12 -19.03
C GLU A 127 2.15 3.82 -19.74
N THR A 128 3.45 3.57 -19.87
CA THR A 128 4.00 2.33 -20.43
C THR A 128 3.68 1.13 -19.55
N PHE A 129 3.77 1.28 -18.22
CA PHE A 129 3.36 0.24 -17.26
C PHE A 129 1.89 -0.15 -17.41
N GLU A 130 1.04 0.80 -17.77
CA GLU A 130 -0.37 0.58 -18.07
C GLU A 130 -0.63 0.02 -19.49
N GLY A 131 0.44 -0.28 -20.24
CA GLY A 131 0.39 -0.84 -21.59
C GLY A 131 0.03 0.19 -22.67
N LEU A 132 0.19 1.49 -22.41
CA LEU A 132 0.13 2.50 -23.47
C LEU A 132 1.47 2.56 -24.20
N PRO A 133 1.47 2.84 -25.52
CA PRO A 133 2.70 3.24 -26.17
C PRO A 133 3.27 4.46 -25.45
N PRO A 134 4.60 4.59 -25.31
CA PRO A 134 5.18 5.83 -24.84
C PRO A 134 4.65 6.94 -25.74
N SER A 135 4.20 8.05 -25.15
CA SER A 135 3.80 9.23 -25.92
C SER A 135 5.04 9.67 -26.70
N GLY A 136 5.12 9.26 -27.96
CA GLY A 136 6.25 9.54 -28.82
C GLY A 136 6.28 11.02 -29.16
N ASP A 137 7.44 11.64 -28.95
CA ASP A 137 7.91 12.75 -29.77
C ASP A 137 8.81 12.18 -30.88
#